data_AF-A0AAP4BY58-F1
#
_entry.id   AF-A0AAP4BY58-F1
#
_cell.length_a   1.000
_cell.length_b   1.000
_cell.length_c   1.000
_cell.angle_alpha   90.00
_cell.angle_beta   90.00
_cell.angle_gamma   90.00
#
_symmetry.space_group_name_H-M   'P 1'
#
loop_
_entity.id
_entity.type
_entity.pdbx_description
1 polymer ?
#
loop_
_entity_poly.entity_id
_entity_poly.type
_entity_poly.pdbx_seq_one_letter_code
_entity_poly.pdbx_strand_id
1 'polypeptide(L)'
;MDPQHYAELEDAMDYLYDFLDEDLADRVRAEREFVPAGLESLLADDSLDDYVWLWIKDSGPNGFRQYLRDGGYSEAEVRQTFAWARSEWGMNTPPHIAWLKEDGYEPPRID
;
A
#
# COMPACT_ATOMS: atom_id res chain seq x y z
N MET A 1 20.43 -7.93 5.94
CA MET A 1 19.54 -7.48 4.85
C MET A 1 19.29 -6.00 5.07
N ASP A 2 19.54 -5.17 4.06
CA ASP A 2 19.23 -3.74 4.17
C ASP A 2 17.71 -3.50 4.06
N PRO A 3 17.20 -2.34 4.50
CA PRO A 3 15.76 -2.12 4.53
C PRO A 3 15.13 -1.94 3.14
N GLN A 4 15.91 -1.60 2.10
CA GLN A 4 15.37 -1.51 0.73
C GLN A 4 15.11 -2.90 0.16
N HIS A 5 16.03 -3.85 0.39
CA HIS A 5 15.78 -5.23 0.01
C HIS A 5 14.64 -5.85 0.83
N TYR A 6 14.53 -5.51 2.11
CA TYR A 6 13.42 -5.94 2.95
C TYR A 6 12.06 -5.42 2.46
N ALA A 7 12.01 -4.17 1.97
CA ALA A 7 10.81 -3.57 1.38
C ALA A 7 10.25 -4.34 0.17
N GLU A 8 11.07 -5.17 -0.48
CA GLU A 8 10.74 -5.92 -1.69
C GLU A 8 10.57 -7.42 -1.43
N LEU A 9 10.43 -7.85 -0.18
CA LEU A 9 10.12 -9.23 0.15
C LEU A 9 8.60 -9.50 0.11
N GLU A 10 8.26 -10.72 -0.27
CA GLU A 10 6.88 -11.20 -0.33
C GLU A 10 6.21 -11.26 1.05
N ASP A 11 6.98 -11.32 2.14
CA ASP A 11 6.49 -11.21 3.54
C ASP A 11 5.64 -9.94 3.77
N ALA A 12 5.83 -8.89 2.97
CA ALA A 12 5.03 -7.68 3.01
C ALA A 12 3.57 -7.89 2.55
N MET A 13 3.28 -8.99 1.85
CA MET A 13 1.94 -9.37 1.41
C MET A 13 1.02 -9.66 2.60
N ASP A 14 1.53 -10.18 3.72
CA ASP A 14 0.70 -10.40 4.92
C ASP A 14 0.12 -9.07 5.43
N TYR A 15 0.95 -8.02 5.52
CA TYR A 15 0.50 -6.67 5.88
C TYR A 15 -0.43 -6.07 4.85
N LEU A 16 -0.17 -6.32 3.56
CA LEU A 16 -1.04 -5.84 2.49
C LEU A 16 -2.42 -6.51 2.58
N TYR A 17 -2.51 -7.82 2.80
CA TYR A 17 -3.78 -8.51 2.98
C TYR A 17 -4.53 -8.03 4.22
N ASP A 18 -3.85 -7.90 5.35
CA ASP A 18 -4.46 -7.34 6.57
C ASP A 18 -5.00 -5.92 6.32
N PHE A 19 -4.27 -5.08 5.57
CA PHE A 19 -4.77 -3.76 5.17
C PHE A 19 -5.98 -3.84 4.24
N LEU A 20 -5.96 -4.73 3.25
CA LEU A 20 -7.05 -4.90 2.29
C LEU A 20 -8.35 -5.36 2.98
N ASP A 21 -8.23 -6.23 3.99
CA ASP A 21 -9.36 -6.79 4.73
C ASP A 21 -9.87 -5.85 5.85
N GLU A 22 -8.97 -5.20 6.58
CA GLU A 22 -9.32 -4.48 7.81
C GLU A 22 -9.41 -2.96 7.63
N ASP A 23 -8.55 -2.36 6.80
CA ASP A 23 -8.35 -0.91 6.76
C ASP A 23 -8.85 -0.24 5.47
N LEU A 24 -8.89 -0.99 4.36
CA LEU A 24 -9.10 -0.46 3.01
C LEU A 24 -10.41 0.31 2.88
N ALA A 25 -11.53 -0.24 3.39
CA ALA A 25 -12.84 0.39 3.27
C ALA A 25 -12.87 1.77 3.94
N ASP A 26 -12.29 1.88 5.13
CA ASP A 26 -12.22 3.15 5.86
C ASP A 26 -11.23 4.11 5.20
N ARG A 27 -10.12 3.61 4.66
CA ARG A 27 -9.15 4.43 3.94
C ARG A 27 -9.75 5.02 2.66
N VAL A 28 -10.50 4.22 1.89
CA VAL A 28 -11.22 4.70 0.69
C VAL A 28 -12.25 5.76 1.06
N ARG A 29 -13.05 5.54 2.12
CA ARG A 29 -14.00 6.55 2.61
C ARG A 29 -13.32 7.85 3.00
N ALA A 30 -12.21 7.78 3.73
CA ALA A 30 -11.45 8.96 4.14
C ALA A 30 -10.87 9.72 2.95
N GLU A 31 -10.33 9.03 1.94
CA GLU A 31 -9.79 9.67 0.73
C GLU A 31 -10.90 10.31 -0.12
N ARG A 32 -12.09 9.70 -0.18
CA ARG A 32 -13.26 10.28 -0.88
C ARG A 32 -13.65 11.66 -0.35
N GLU A 33 -13.42 11.98 0.93
CA GLU A 33 -13.70 13.31 1.50
C GLU A 33 -12.84 14.42 0.86
N PHE A 34 -11.68 14.06 0.31
CA PHE A 34 -10.76 15.01 -0.33
C PHE A 34 -10.93 15.04 -1.85
N VAL A 35 -11.77 14.18 -2.43
CA VAL A 35 -12.05 14.16 -3.86
C VAL A 35 -13.05 15.27 -4.21
N PRO A 36 -12.71 16.16 -5.16
CA PRO A 36 -13.65 17.18 -5.63
C PRO A 36 -14.91 16.57 -6.24
N ALA A 37 -16.05 17.23 -6.05
CA ALA A 37 -17.32 16.80 -6.61
C ALA A 37 -17.24 16.57 -8.13
N GLY A 38 -17.68 15.40 -8.61
CA GLY A 38 -17.61 14.97 -10.01
C GLY A 38 -16.36 14.19 -10.40
N LEU A 39 -15.45 13.90 -9.47
CA LEU A 39 -14.25 13.07 -9.66
C LEU A 39 -14.24 11.79 -8.81
N GLU A 40 -15.37 11.45 -8.19
CA GLU A 40 -15.51 10.32 -7.25
C GLU A 40 -15.23 8.98 -7.91
N SER A 41 -15.42 8.87 -9.23
CA SER A 41 -15.12 7.67 -10.02
C SER A 41 -13.61 7.35 -10.06
N LEU A 42 -12.72 8.31 -9.80
CA LEU A 42 -11.27 8.08 -9.80
C LEU A 42 -10.79 7.16 -8.66
N LEU A 43 -11.59 7.00 -7.59
CA LEU A 43 -11.29 6.09 -6.49
C LEU A 43 -11.98 4.73 -6.61
N ALA A 44 -12.90 4.56 -7.56
CA ALA A 44 -13.89 3.48 -7.54
C ALA A 44 -13.83 2.52 -8.74
N ASP A 45 -12.99 2.78 -9.75
CA ASP A 45 -12.82 1.87 -10.89
C ASP A 45 -11.62 0.94 -10.66
N ASP A 46 -11.91 -0.26 -10.15
CA ASP A 46 -11.09 -1.48 -10.04
C ASP A 46 -9.65 -1.37 -10.55
N SER A 47 -8.79 -0.75 -9.76
CA SER A 47 -7.36 -0.77 -9.99
C SER A 47 -6.68 -1.18 -8.69
N LEU A 48 -6.33 -2.47 -8.63
CA LEU A 48 -5.47 -3.08 -7.62
C LEU A 48 -4.25 -2.18 -7.30
N ASP A 49 -3.74 -1.50 -8.32
CA ASP A 49 -2.70 -0.49 -8.24
C ASP A 49 -3.05 0.65 -7.26
N ASP A 50 -4.28 1.17 -7.25
CA ASP A 50 -4.71 2.21 -6.31
C ASP A 50 -4.74 1.73 -4.86
N TYR A 51 -5.17 0.49 -4.62
CA TYR A 51 -5.21 -0.08 -3.27
C TYR A 51 -3.81 -0.32 -2.72
N VAL A 52 -2.90 -0.83 -3.54
CA VAL A 52 -1.48 -0.92 -3.19
C VAL A 52 -0.90 0.47 -2.92
N TRP A 53 -1.31 1.50 -3.68
CA TRP A 53 -0.90 2.87 -3.42
C TRP A 53 -1.44 3.46 -2.12
N LEU A 54 -2.68 3.14 -1.75
CA LEU A 54 -3.26 3.54 -0.46
C LEU A 54 -2.47 2.89 0.68
N TRP A 55 -2.18 1.60 0.57
CA TRP A 55 -1.38 0.86 1.54
C TRP A 55 0.04 1.43 1.70
N ILE A 56 0.72 1.72 0.59
CA ILE A 56 2.06 2.35 0.59
C ILE A 56 2.05 3.71 1.32
N LYS A 57 0.93 4.43 1.28
CA LYS A 57 0.79 5.75 1.93
C LYS A 57 0.22 5.65 3.34
N ASP A 58 -0.31 4.50 3.72
CA ASP A 58 -0.99 4.31 4.98
C ASP A 58 -0.01 4.37 6.16
N SER A 59 -0.53 4.86 7.29
CA SER A 59 0.23 5.03 8.53
C SER A 59 -0.35 4.25 9.71
N GLY A 60 -1.38 3.46 9.45
CA GLY A 60 -2.01 2.53 10.38
C GLY A 60 -1.17 1.28 10.64
N PRO A 61 -1.71 0.36 11.44
CA PRO A 61 -1.01 -0.83 11.90
C PRO A 61 -0.70 -1.84 10.79
N ASN A 62 -1.52 -1.91 9.74
CA ASN A 62 -1.28 -2.83 8.62
C ASN A 62 -0.59 -2.12 7.43
N GLY A 63 -0.26 -0.82 7.57
CA GLY A 63 0.36 -0.03 6.51
C GLY A 63 1.80 -0.43 6.23
N PHE A 64 2.27 -0.13 5.01
CA PHE A 64 3.63 -0.45 4.56
C PHE A 64 4.74 0.10 5.48
N ARG A 65 4.51 1.27 6.10
CA ARG A 65 5.48 1.83 7.04
C ARG A 65 5.59 1.01 8.33
N GLN A 66 4.50 0.35 8.75
CA GLN A 66 4.52 -0.52 9.92
C GLN A 66 5.30 -1.81 9.62
N TYR A 67 5.07 -2.42 8.46
CA TYR A 67 5.90 -3.52 7.95
C TYR A 67 7.41 -3.20 8.04
N LEU A 68 7.83 -2.03 7.53
CA LEU A 68 9.24 -1.62 7.62
C LEU A 68 9.77 -1.47 9.05
N ARG A 69 8.94 -1.07 10.02
CA ARG A 69 9.34 -0.96 11.42
C ARG A 69 9.56 -2.34 12.05
N ASP A 70 8.71 -3.30 11.69
CA ASP A 70 8.74 -4.65 12.25
C ASP A 70 9.91 -5.47 11.71
N GLY A 71 10.55 -5.01 10.62
CA GLY A 71 11.88 -5.47 10.18
C GLY A 71 13.04 -5.17 11.13
N GLY A 72 12.81 -4.41 12.22
CA GLY A 72 13.81 -4.15 13.26
C GLY A 72 14.81 -3.03 12.93
N TYR A 73 14.49 -2.19 11.95
CA TYR A 73 15.33 -1.06 11.52
C TYR A 73 15.11 0.18 12.38
N SER A 74 16.09 1.09 12.39
CA SER A 74 15.93 2.38 13.05
C SER A 74 14.88 3.25 12.35
N GLU A 75 14.25 4.17 13.08
CA GLU A 75 13.26 5.09 12.50
C GLU A 75 13.85 5.96 11.36
N ALA A 76 15.16 6.24 11.38
CA ALA A 76 15.83 6.95 10.31
C ALA A 76 15.90 6.11 9.02
N GLU A 77 16.25 4.82 9.15
CA GLU A 77 16.27 3.87 8.04
C GLU A 77 14.86 3.63 7.49
N VAL A 78 13.87 3.42 8.36
CA VAL A 78 12.46 3.28 7.97
C VAL A 78 11.99 4.50 7.17
N ARG A 79 12.28 5.72 7.63
CA ARG A 79 11.91 6.95 6.91
C ARG A 79 12.58 7.05 5.56
N GLN A 80 13.86 6.73 5.49
CA GLN A 80 14.63 6.79 4.24
C GLN A 80 14.09 5.78 3.23
N THR A 81 13.87 4.53 3.67
CA THR A 81 13.36 3.47 2.81
C THR A 81 11.93 3.73 2.37
N PHE A 82 11.06 4.23 3.26
CA PHE A 82 9.71 4.64 2.89
C PHE A 82 9.71 5.74 1.83
N ALA A 83 10.58 6.75 1.98
CA ALA A 83 10.70 7.82 1.00
C ALA A 83 11.26 7.32 -0.34
N TRP A 84 12.24 6.41 -0.29
CA TRP A 84 12.77 5.75 -1.48
C TRP A 84 11.68 4.94 -2.18
N ALA A 85 10.98 4.04 -1.49
CA ALA A 85 9.93 3.19 -2.04
C ALA A 85 8.82 4.02 -2.70
N ARG A 86 8.36 5.10 -2.04
CA ARG A 86 7.38 6.03 -2.62
C ARG A 86 7.87 6.72 -3.89
N SER A 87 9.16 7.01 -3.99
CA SER A 87 9.76 7.66 -5.16
C SER A 87 9.99 6.65 -6.28
N GLU A 88 10.62 5.53 -5.96
CA GLU A 88 10.99 4.47 -6.90
C GLU A 88 9.75 3.83 -7.51
N TRP A 89 8.81 3.42 -6.67
CA TRP A 89 7.54 2.86 -7.12
C TRP A 89 6.55 3.92 -7.61
N GLY A 90 6.88 5.21 -7.45
CA GLY A 90 6.18 6.29 -8.17
C GLY A 90 6.53 6.31 -9.66
N MET A 91 7.71 5.79 -10.01
CA MET A 91 8.21 5.71 -11.39
C MET A 91 8.10 4.30 -11.97
N ASN A 92 7.98 3.28 -11.12
CA ASN A 92 7.93 1.85 -11.45
C ASN A 92 6.75 1.17 -10.76
N THR A 93 6.30 0.01 -11.25
CA THR A 93 5.23 -0.75 -10.58
C THR A 93 5.77 -1.43 -9.31
N PRO A 94 5.19 -1.20 -8.11
CA PRO A 94 5.57 -1.96 -6.91
C PRO A 94 5.42 -3.48 -7.12
N PRO A 95 6.33 -4.31 -6.58
CA PRO A 95 6.29 -5.76 -6.81
C PRO A 95 4.99 -6.42 -6.29
N HIS A 96 4.43 -5.88 -5.20
CA HIS A 96 3.13 -6.25 -4.62
C HIS A 96 1.98 -6.31 -5.63
N ILE A 97 2.01 -5.48 -6.67
CA ILE A 97 0.98 -5.49 -7.73
C ILE A 97 1.06 -6.78 -8.54
N ALA A 98 2.27 -7.24 -8.86
CA ALA A 98 2.47 -8.49 -9.58
C ALA A 98 2.09 -9.68 -8.69
N TRP A 99 2.49 -9.66 -7.43
CA TRP A 99 2.18 -10.73 -6.47
C TRP A 99 0.67 -10.90 -6.25
N LEU A 100 -0.08 -9.83 -6.00
CA LEU A 100 -1.55 -9.91 -5.89
C LEU A 100 -2.20 -10.47 -7.16
N LYS A 101 -1.69 -10.12 -8.35
CA LYS A 101 -2.20 -10.65 -9.63
C LYS A 101 -1.88 -12.13 -9.81
N GLU A 102 -0.69 -12.56 -9.40
CA GLU A 102 -0.27 -13.96 -9.43
C GLU A 102 -1.09 -14.82 -8.46
N ASP A 103 -1.44 -14.29 -7.30
CA ASP A 103 -2.31 -14.95 -6.31
C ASP A 103 -3.81 -14.93 -6.71
N GLY A 104 -4.15 -14.23 -7.79
CA GLY A 104 -5.51 -14.16 -8.32
C GLY A 104 -6.45 -13.27 -7.49
N TYR A 105 -5.91 -12.29 -6.78
CA TYR A 105 -6.71 -11.36 -5.98
C TYR A 105 -7.68 -10.56 -6.87
N GLU A 106 -8.96 -10.57 -6.49
CA GLU A 106 -10.00 -9.74 -7.10
C GLU A 106 -10.31 -8.56 -6.17
N PRO A 107 -10.14 -7.30 -6.61
CA PRO A 107 -10.46 -6.13 -5.82
C PRO A 107 -11.90 -6.16 -5.28
N PRO A 108 -12.13 -5.87 -3.98
CA PRO A 108 -13.47 -5.79 -3.42
C PRO A 108 -14.20 -4.57 -3.97
N ARG A 109 -15.52 -4.71 -4.17
CA ARG A 109 -16.38 -3.55 -4.43
C ARG A 109 -16.63 -2.80 -3.13
N ILE A 110 -16.18 -1.56 -3.08
CA ILE A 110 -16.34 -0.68 -1.91
C ILE A 110 -17.43 0.35 -2.21
N ASP A 111 -18.60 0.12 -1.62
CA ASP A 111 -19.76 1.03 -1.68
C ASP A 111 -19.48 2.37 -0.96
#